data_AF-A0A4V0YQ25-F1
#
_entry.id   AF-A0A4V0YQ25-F1
#
_cell.length_a   1.000
_cell.length_b   1.000
_cell.length_c   1.000
_cell.angle_alpha   90.00
_cell.angle_beta   90.00
_cell.angle_gamma   90.00
#
_symmetry.space_group_name_H-M   'P 1'
#
loop_
_entity.id
_entity.type
_entity.pdbx_description
1 polymer ?
#
loop_
_entity_poly.entity_id
_entity_poly.type
_entity_poly.pdbx_seq_one_letter_code
_entity_poly.pdbx_strand_id
1 'polypeptide(L)'
;MANEKFKNGGADLLGDMARVGGNIESGMTNAKMAVNGPGIWCDLARSGGNVNALAIGGTPVLTGTNGVAYAGFTATATGGKTPYVYSLVGTWPTGISVNSGTGAVSGTPTQTGSFANLSVRVTDNLTATAQLANFTLVIS
;
A
#
# COMPACT_ATOMS: atom_id res chain seq x y z
N MET A 1 -15.94 -24.31 -46.35
CA MET A 1 -15.46 -23.03 -46.93
C MET A 1 -15.59 -21.96 -45.86
N ALA A 2 -14.59 -21.08 -45.78
CA ALA A 2 -14.18 -20.34 -44.59
C ALA A 2 -15.24 -19.38 -44.01
N ASN A 3 -15.16 -19.21 -42.69
CA ASN A 3 -15.93 -18.27 -41.88
C ASN A 3 -15.53 -16.84 -42.24
N GLU A 4 -16.23 -16.24 -43.20
CA GLU A 4 -16.01 -14.84 -43.58
C GLU A 4 -16.78 -13.91 -42.65
N LYS A 5 -16.06 -13.20 -41.78
CA LYS A 5 -15.99 -11.72 -41.77
C LYS A 5 -15.38 -11.22 -40.46
N PHE A 6 -14.07 -11.44 -40.32
CA PHE A 6 -13.17 -10.43 -39.77
C PHE A 6 -13.03 -9.33 -40.83
N LYS A 7 -14.00 -8.40 -40.87
CA LYS A 7 -13.90 -7.21 -41.73
C LYS A 7 -14.22 -6.00 -40.90
N ASN A 8 -13.24 -5.59 -40.10
CA ASN A 8 -12.80 -4.22 -39.83
C ASN A 8 -11.86 -4.28 -38.63
N GLY A 9 -10.62 -3.82 -38.82
CA GLY A 9 -9.51 -4.02 -37.90
C GLY A 9 -9.76 -3.55 -36.46
N GLY A 10 -9.12 -4.25 -35.54
CA GLY A 10 -9.20 -4.03 -34.09
C GLY A 10 -9.56 -5.34 -33.41
N ALA A 11 -8.58 -6.02 -32.82
CA ALA A 11 -8.83 -7.15 -31.94
C ALA A 11 -9.80 -6.66 -30.85
N ASP A 12 -11.05 -7.08 -30.94
CA ASP A 12 -12.07 -6.75 -29.96
C ASP A 12 -11.72 -7.51 -28.68
N LEU A 13 -11.03 -6.81 -27.78
CA LEU A 13 -10.59 -7.31 -26.48
C LEU A 13 -11.73 -7.94 -25.67
N LEU A 14 -12.99 -7.67 -26.02
CA LEU A 14 -14.16 -8.32 -25.42
C LEU A 14 -14.29 -9.81 -25.81
N GLY A 15 -13.86 -10.22 -27.01
CA GLY A 15 -13.97 -11.59 -27.49
C GLY A 15 -12.97 -12.55 -26.86
N ASP A 16 -11.75 -12.10 -26.60
CA ASP A 16 -10.69 -12.93 -26.02
C ASP A 16 -10.81 -13.09 -24.49
N MET A 17 -11.49 -12.17 -23.80
CA MET A 17 -11.71 -12.23 -22.34
C MET A 17 -12.82 -13.21 -21.93
N ALA A 18 -13.75 -13.55 -22.83
CA ALA A 18 -14.80 -14.54 -22.57
C ALA A 18 -14.26 -15.99 -22.43
N ARG A 19 -13.01 -16.26 -22.83
CA ARG A 19 -12.37 -17.59 -22.68
C ARG A 19 -11.73 -17.81 -21.30
N VAL A 20 -11.65 -16.78 -20.44
CA VAL A 20 -10.95 -16.84 -19.12
C VAL A 20 -11.92 -16.89 -17.94
N GLY A 21 -13.18 -17.29 -18.14
CA GLY A 21 -14.10 -17.66 -17.05
C GLY A 21 -14.41 -16.58 -15.99
N GLY A 22 -14.14 -15.31 -16.26
CA GLY A 22 -14.48 -14.18 -15.38
C GLY A 22 -15.89 -13.67 -15.68
N ASN A 23 -16.66 -13.38 -14.62
CA ASN A 23 -18.00 -12.79 -14.76
C ASN A 23 -17.89 -11.36 -15.35
N ILE A 24 -18.44 -11.18 -16.54
CA ILE A 24 -18.62 -9.85 -17.14
C ILE A 24 -19.93 -9.28 -16.58
N GLU A 25 -19.87 -8.40 -15.58
CA GLU A 25 -21.06 -7.71 -15.08
C GLU A 25 -21.68 -6.85 -16.20
N SER A 26 -22.99 -6.98 -16.37
CA SER A 26 -23.75 -6.28 -17.42
C SER A 26 -23.57 -4.76 -17.30
N GLY A 27 -22.94 -4.14 -18.31
CA GLY A 27 -22.74 -2.68 -18.37
C GLY A 27 -21.29 -2.22 -18.51
N MET A 28 -20.35 -3.11 -18.82
CA MET A 28 -18.97 -2.76 -19.16
C MET A 28 -18.83 -2.26 -20.61
N THR A 29 -18.27 -1.06 -20.80
CA THR A 29 -17.94 -0.44 -22.10
C THR A 29 -16.42 -0.23 -22.19
N ASN A 30 -15.84 -0.06 -23.39
CA ASN A 30 -14.39 0.12 -23.55
C ASN A 30 -13.79 1.28 -22.73
N ALA A 31 -14.59 2.30 -22.38
CA ALA A 31 -14.15 3.44 -21.57
C ALA A 31 -13.87 3.10 -20.09
N LYS A 32 -14.54 2.08 -19.55
CA LYS A 32 -14.32 1.56 -18.18
C LYS A 32 -13.24 0.47 -18.13
N MET A 33 -12.71 0.09 -19.29
CA MET A 33 -11.52 -0.75 -19.49
C MET A 33 -10.26 0.08 -19.84
N ALA A 34 -10.37 1.40 -19.95
CA ALA A 34 -9.22 2.25 -20.27
C ALA A 34 -8.31 2.38 -19.03
N VAL A 35 -7.14 1.74 -19.11
CA VAL A 35 -6.06 1.62 -18.12
C VAL A 35 -5.43 2.93 -17.59
N ASN A 36 -6.07 4.09 -17.78
CA ASN A 36 -5.57 5.40 -17.37
C ASN A 36 -6.68 6.27 -16.77
N GLY A 37 -7.30 5.81 -15.68
CA GLY A 37 -8.22 6.60 -14.85
C GLY A 37 -8.33 6.00 -13.45
N PRO A 38 -8.49 6.82 -12.39
CA PRO A 38 -8.55 6.33 -11.03
C PRO A 38 -9.88 5.61 -10.79
N GLY A 39 -9.82 4.29 -10.74
CA GLY A 39 -10.95 3.43 -10.46
C GLY A 39 -10.48 1.99 -10.34
N ILE A 40 -11.01 1.30 -9.34
CA ILE A 40 -10.81 -0.10 -8.96
C ILE A 40 -10.75 -1.15 -10.11
N TRP A 41 -11.05 -0.77 -11.35
CA TRP A 41 -10.98 -1.59 -12.56
C TRP A 41 -9.60 -1.57 -13.26
N CYS A 42 -8.71 -0.58 -13.03
CA CYS A 42 -7.35 -0.61 -13.61
C CYS A 42 -6.40 -1.57 -12.87
N ASP A 43 -6.61 -1.79 -11.57
CA ASP A 43 -5.67 -2.54 -10.74
C ASP A 43 -5.90 -4.06 -10.80
N LEU A 44 -7.15 -4.52 -10.91
CA LEU A 44 -7.49 -5.94 -11.01
C LEU A 44 -7.12 -6.54 -12.39
N ALA A 45 -7.33 -5.78 -13.46
CA ALA A 45 -7.02 -6.19 -14.83
C ALA A 45 -5.51 -6.18 -15.14
N ARG A 46 -4.73 -5.29 -14.50
CA ARG A 46 -3.28 -5.20 -14.68
C ARG A 46 -2.49 -6.29 -13.92
N SER A 47 -3.12 -6.94 -12.93
CA SER A 47 -2.48 -7.92 -12.05
C SER A 47 -2.96 -9.36 -12.24
N GLY A 48 -3.75 -9.65 -13.27
CA GLY A 48 -4.22 -11.02 -13.56
C GLY A 48 -4.99 -11.68 -12.40
N GLY A 49 -5.71 -10.89 -11.60
CA GLY A 49 -6.54 -11.42 -10.50
C GLY A 49 -5.81 -11.71 -9.18
N ASN A 50 -4.50 -11.46 -9.06
CA ASN A 50 -3.77 -11.57 -7.79
C ASN A 50 -2.97 -10.28 -7.52
N VAL A 51 -3.64 -9.20 -7.10
CA VAL A 51 -2.93 -8.11 -6.41
C VAL A 51 -2.74 -8.54 -4.97
N ASN A 52 -1.52 -8.92 -4.57
CA ASN A 52 -1.21 -8.95 -3.15
C ASN A 52 -1.25 -7.49 -2.69
N ALA A 53 -2.36 -7.07 -2.07
CA ALA A 53 -2.56 -5.68 -1.69
C ALA A 53 -1.45 -5.25 -0.72
N LEU A 54 -0.99 -4.01 -0.84
CA LEU A 54 0.01 -3.46 0.08
C LEU A 54 -0.57 -3.48 1.51
N ALA A 55 0.12 -4.15 2.41
CA ALA A 55 -0.18 -4.20 3.82
C ALA A 55 1.09 -3.91 4.63
N ILE A 56 0.91 -3.47 5.88
CA ILE A 56 1.99 -3.19 6.81
C ILE A 56 1.70 -3.84 8.15
N GLY A 57 2.71 -4.50 8.70
CA GLY A 57 2.68 -5.13 10.02
C GLY A 57 3.81 -4.62 10.89
N GLY A 58 3.65 -4.71 12.19
CA GLY A 58 4.62 -4.27 13.18
C GLY A 58 3.97 -4.14 14.55
N THR A 59 4.76 -4.30 15.61
CA THR A 59 4.28 -4.19 16.99
C THR A 59 4.99 -3.04 17.67
N PRO A 60 4.35 -1.86 17.76
CA PRO A 60 4.95 -0.70 18.41
C PRO A 60 5.21 -0.94 19.89
N VAL A 61 6.36 -0.47 20.37
CA VAL A 61 6.61 -0.33 21.80
C VAL A 61 5.91 0.94 22.28
N LEU A 62 5.10 0.85 23.33
CA LEU A 62 4.22 1.96 23.73
C LEU A 62 4.81 2.85 24.82
N THR A 63 6.02 2.53 25.28
CA THR A 63 6.71 3.24 26.36
C THR A 63 8.16 3.51 26.01
N GLY A 64 8.69 4.61 26.54
CA GLY A 64 10.10 4.96 26.47
C GLY A 64 10.50 5.85 27.64
N THR A 65 11.80 6.08 27.79
CA THR A 65 12.35 6.93 28.83
C THR A 65 13.13 8.07 28.21
N ASN A 66 12.96 9.28 28.71
CA ASN A 66 13.66 10.45 28.20
C ASN A 66 15.19 10.26 28.29
N GLY A 67 15.90 10.55 27.19
CA GLY A 67 17.35 10.40 27.11
C GLY A 67 17.85 8.95 27.00
N VAL A 68 16.97 7.95 27.01
CA VAL A 68 17.32 6.53 26.84
C VAL A 68 16.99 6.10 25.41
N ALA A 69 17.86 5.28 24.81
CA ALA A 69 17.59 4.71 23.49
C ALA A 69 16.25 3.98 23.51
N TYR A 70 15.34 4.40 22.63
CA TYR A 70 14.04 3.77 22.46
C TYR A 70 14.24 2.35 21.93
N ALA A 71 13.62 1.37 22.59
CA ALA A 71 13.70 -0.04 22.21
C ALA A 71 13.26 -0.30 20.77
N GLY A 72 12.40 0.57 20.23
CA GLY A 72 12.06 0.59 18.82
C GLY A 72 11.18 -0.56 18.38
N PHE A 73 10.84 -0.56 17.09
CA PHE A 73 10.23 -1.69 16.40
C PHE A 73 10.52 -1.55 14.91
N THR A 74 10.31 -2.63 14.15
CA THR A 74 10.43 -2.57 12.69
C THR A 74 9.07 -2.79 12.07
N ALA A 75 8.63 -1.82 11.25
CA ALA A 75 7.47 -1.99 10.40
C ALA A 75 7.86 -2.76 9.14
N THR A 76 7.09 -3.78 8.78
CA THR A 76 7.35 -4.65 7.64
C THR A 76 6.17 -4.57 6.68
N ALA A 77 6.45 -4.25 5.41
CA ALA A 77 5.46 -4.26 4.35
C ALA A 77 5.40 -5.61 3.63
N THR A 78 4.19 -5.99 3.22
CA THR A 78 3.90 -7.18 2.41
C THR A 78 2.97 -6.80 1.27
N GLY A 79 3.09 -7.48 0.13
CA GLY A 79 2.31 -7.11 -1.06
C GLY A 79 2.75 -5.77 -1.68
N GLY A 80 1.95 -5.23 -2.60
CA GLY A 80 2.31 -4.04 -3.37
C GLY A 80 3.52 -4.26 -4.27
N LYS A 81 4.14 -3.16 -4.70
CA LYS A 81 5.30 -3.16 -5.60
C LYS A 81 6.50 -2.44 -4.98
N THR A 82 7.60 -3.18 -4.81
CA THR A 82 8.88 -2.61 -4.38
C THR A 82 9.44 -1.58 -5.37
N PRO A 83 10.27 -0.61 -4.93
CA PRO A 83 10.72 -0.38 -3.54
C PRO A 83 9.63 0.17 -2.62
N TYR A 84 9.77 -0.08 -1.32
CA TYR A 84 8.92 0.51 -0.28
C TYR A 84 9.59 1.71 0.37
N VAL A 85 8.78 2.71 0.73
CA VAL A 85 9.22 3.91 1.44
C VAL A 85 8.38 4.07 2.70
N TYR A 86 9.04 4.01 3.85
CA TYR A 86 8.41 4.18 5.17
C TYR A 86 8.48 5.63 5.66
N SER A 87 7.42 6.08 6.32
CA SER A 87 7.36 7.40 6.97
C SER A 87 6.60 7.36 8.29
N LEU A 88 6.92 8.29 9.18
CA LEU A 88 6.20 8.49 10.43
C LEU A 88 4.95 9.34 10.19
N VAL A 89 3.86 8.98 10.89
CA VAL A 89 2.59 9.72 10.89
C VAL A 89 2.28 10.16 12.31
N GLY A 90 1.81 11.41 12.46
CA GLY A 90 1.55 12.05 13.76
C GLY A 90 2.73 12.84 14.29
N THR A 91 2.60 13.35 15.51
CA THR A 91 3.63 14.17 16.19
C THR A 91 4.47 13.29 17.09
N TRP A 92 5.58 12.79 16.57
CA TRP A 92 6.49 11.93 17.33
C TRP A 92 7.37 12.73 18.31
N PRO A 93 7.82 12.13 19.42
CA PRO A 93 8.80 12.76 20.31
C PRO A 93 10.05 13.15 19.52
N THR A 94 10.62 14.30 19.87
CA THR A 94 11.88 14.76 19.29
C THR A 94 12.97 13.72 19.50
N GLY A 95 13.68 13.37 18.43
CA GLY A 95 14.76 12.38 18.45
C GLY A 95 14.35 10.96 18.07
N ILE A 96 13.07 10.69 17.78
CA ILE A 96 12.60 9.45 17.15
C ILE A 96 12.49 9.63 15.64
N SER A 97 12.94 8.63 14.88
CA SER A 97 12.90 8.60 13.42
C SER A 97 12.58 7.21 12.89
N VAL A 98 12.20 7.12 11.61
CA VAL A 98 12.09 5.85 10.87
C VAL A 98 13.14 5.80 9.78
N ASN A 99 13.77 4.64 9.61
CA ASN A 99 14.58 4.37 8.43
C ASN A 99 13.65 4.07 7.25
N SER A 100 13.65 4.96 6.25
CA SER A 100 12.70 4.92 5.13
C SER A 100 12.82 3.69 4.23
N GLY A 101 13.94 2.97 4.24
CA GLY A 101 14.15 1.76 3.44
C GLY A 101 13.89 0.44 4.19
N THR A 102 14.03 0.44 5.52
CA THR A 102 13.90 -0.78 6.34
C THR A 102 12.68 -0.78 7.26
N GLY A 103 12.04 0.38 7.48
CA GLY A 103 10.91 0.51 8.39
C GLY A 103 11.28 0.47 9.88
N ALA A 104 12.57 0.45 10.22
CA ALA A 104 13.04 0.47 11.59
C ALA A 104 12.79 1.84 12.24
N VAL A 105 11.96 1.86 13.29
CA VAL A 105 11.67 3.03 14.12
C VAL A 105 12.57 3.00 15.34
N SER A 106 13.40 4.03 15.50
CA SER A 106 14.42 4.08 16.55
C SER A 106 14.83 5.52 16.86
N GLY A 107 15.62 5.70 17.93
CA GLY A 107 16.18 6.98 18.33
C GLY A 107 16.21 7.16 19.84
N THR A 108 16.46 8.39 20.28
CA THR A 108 16.48 8.75 21.70
C THR A 108 15.50 9.91 21.90
N PRO A 109 14.35 9.69 22.56
CA PRO A 109 13.38 10.75 22.77
C PRO A 109 13.95 11.75 23.77
N THR A 110 13.80 13.05 23.47
CA THR A 110 14.27 14.15 24.32
C THR A 110 13.14 14.94 24.98
N GLN A 111 11.90 14.49 24.79
CA GLN A 111 10.69 15.13 25.33
C GLN A 111 9.84 14.09 26.05
N THR A 112 9.55 14.35 27.33
CA THR A 112 8.58 13.59 28.12
C THR A 112 7.15 13.99 27.74
N GLY A 113 6.23 13.05 27.82
CA GLY A 113 4.82 13.27 27.48
C GLY A 113 4.12 12.04 26.91
N SER A 114 2.83 12.19 26.68
CA SER A 114 2.00 11.19 26.00
C SER A 114 1.70 11.66 24.57
N PHE A 115 2.18 10.90 23.59
CA PHE A 115 2.05 11.22 22.17
C PHE A 115 1.04 10.26 21.55
N ALA A 116 -0.15 10.77 21.23
CA ALA A 116 -1.26 9.99 20.68
C ALA A 116 -1.35 10.09 19.15
N ASN A 117 -2.13 9.19 18.54
CA ASN A 117 -2.37 9.13 17.10
C ASN A 117 -1.09 8.94 16.27
N LEU A 118 -0.11 8.22 16.84
CA LEU A 118 1.11 7.86 16.13
C LEU A 118 0.86 6.66 15.23
N SER A 119 1.50 6.66 14.07
CA SER A 119 1.53 5.51 13.19
C SER A 119 2.75 5.52 12.28
N VAL A 120 2.96 4.41 11.58
CA VAL A 120 3.95 4.27 10.50
C VAL A 120 3.20 3.96 9.22
N ARG A 121 3.50 4.71 8.17
CA ARG A 121 2.96 4.52 6.82
C ARG A 121 4.05 3.94 5.93
N VAL A 122 3.63 3.04 5.04
CA VAL A 122 4.45 2.59 3.92
C VAL A 122 3.79 3.02 2.61
N THR A 123 4.61 3.45 1.67
CA THR A 123 4.24 3.77 0.29
C THR A 123 5.03 2.86 -0.65
N ASP A 124 4.35 2.25 -1.61
CA ASP A 124 4.99 1.44 -2.63
C ASP A 124 5.32 2.26 -3.90
N ASN A 125 5.95 1.62 -4.88
CA ASN A 125 6.37 2.28 -6.12
C ASN A 125 5.21 2.61 -7.08
N LEU A 126 4.00 2.13 -6.80
CA LEU A 126 2.78 2.49 -7.52
C LEU A 126 1.96 3.54 -6.75
N THR A 127 2.54 4.17 -5.73
CA THR A 127 1.92 5.16 -4.86
C THR A 127 0.78 4.63 -3.97
N ALA A 128 0.58 3.31 -3.94
CA ALA A 128 -0.32 2.69 -2.98
C ALA A 128 0.25 2.84 -1.58
N THR A 129 -0.61 3.03 -0.58
CA THR A 129 -0.16 3.23 0.80
C THR A 129 -0.93 2.40 1.79
N ALA A 130 -0.21 1.89 2.81
CA ALA A 130 -0.76 1.20 3.95
C ALA A 130 -0.21 1.83 5.24
N GLN A 131 -0.96 1.71 6.34
CA GLN A 131 -0.60 2.34 7.60
C GLN A 131 -0.95 1.41 8.77
N LEU A 132 -0.11 1.41 9.81
CA LEU A 132 -0.41 0.68 11.05
C LEU A 132 -1.62 1.31 11.76
N ALA A 133 -2.28 0.51 12.59
CA ALA A 133 -3.25 1.05 13.53
C ALA A 133 -2.61 2.15 14.39
N ASN A 134 -3.37 3.20 14.66
CA ASN A 134 -2.88 4.31 15.48
C ASN A 134 -2.63 3.83 16.91
N PHE A 135 -1.58 4.34 17.53
CA PHE A 135 -1.22 4.02 18.91
C PHE A 135 -0.72 5.27 19.67
N THR A 136 -0.50 5.08 20.97
CA THR A 136 0.03 6.10 21.87
C THR A 136 1.39 5.66 22.41
N LEU A 137 2.38 6.56 22.36
CA LEU A 137 3.70 6.38 22.96
C LEU A 137 3.81 7.29 24.18
N VAL A 138 4.14 6.71 25.33
CA VAL A 138 4.38 7.46 26.57
C VAL A 138 5.88 7.51 26.85
N ILE A 139 6.41 8.73 26.96
CA ILE A 139 7.79 8.99 27.40
C ILE A 139 7.76 9.53 28.83
N SER A 140 8.34 8.76 29.75
CA SER A 140 8.53 9.14 31.16
C SER A 140 9.90 9.72 31.43
#